data_AF-A0A0D0D8N9-F1
#
_entry.id   AF-A0A0D0D8N9-F1
#
_cell.length_a   1.000
_cell.length_b   1.000
_cell.length_c   1.000
_cell.angle_alpha   90.00
_cell.angle_beta   90.00
_cell.angle_gamma   90.00
#
_symmetry.space_group_name_H-M   'P 1'
#
loop_
_entity.id
_entity.type
_entity.pdbx_description
1 polymer ?
#
loop_
_entity_poly.entity_id
_entity_poly.type
_entity_poly.pdbx_seq_one_letter_code
_entity_poly.pdbx_strand_id
1 'polypeptide(L)'
;MLENSRHSSRAEMVLEGLPGDGPEGSDSQPEDSQQLEEESDDEIPVQAAQEVCVGSSKPEKQKQLVLQFSAAAVAVITTFFANDIDFEDPSQCVKFAKVMLKKSRFLFSQNRGMDNKVWSGLWRALFVLQTFAHHFNFIQGQVRVGNLDKEFKLAGPCMALALACTVVCRMLMLVSNKHITFKSSNSDNIWTTVIPKGNQYEFNETIWGTSTRRYLDPIKELTDENFTLVVEDTQKYVKKASLTVSSVGSGGEDSEYDDLFAFC
;
A
#
# COMPACT_ATOMS: atom_id res chain seq x y z
N MET A 1 -14.68 -38.17 -15.61
CA MET A 1 -13.31 -38.00 -16.11
C MET A 1 -13.32 -36.85 -17.09
N LEU A 2 -12.85 -35.67 -16.67
CA LEU A 2 -12.70 -34.49 -17.51
C LEU A 2 -11.36 -33.88 -17.12
N GLU A 3 -10.37 -34.07 -17.99
CA GLU A 3 -9.05 -33.45 -17.93
C GLU A 3 -9.18 -31.95 -18.20
N ASN A 4 -8.81 -31.12 -17.22
CA ASN A 4 -8.54 -29.71 -17.45
C ASN A 4 -7.02 -29.54 -17.62
N SER A 5 -6.63 -29.42 -18.89
CA SER A 5 -5.29 -29.06 -19.33
C SER A 5 -4.92 -27.67 -18.81
N ARG A 6 -3.85 -27.62 -18.00
CA ARG A 6 -3.21 -26.40 -17.51
C ARG A 6 -2.30 -25.86 -18.60
N HIS A 7 -2.53 -24.64 -19.06
CA HIS A 7 -1.52 -23.85 -19.76
C HIS A 7 -1.31 -22.56 -18.97
N SER A 8 -0.21 -22.55 -18.21
CA SER A 8 0.37 -21.37 -17.58
C SER A 8 1.04 -20.53 -18.68
N SER A 9 0.56 -19.32 -18.89
CA SER A 9 1.23 -18.32 -19.74
C SER A 9 1.90 -17.29 -18.85
N ARG A 10 3.17 -17.59 -18.57
CA ARG A 10 4.24 -16.68 -18.18
C ARG A 10 4.24 -15.46 -19.10
N ALA A 11 4.05 -14.27 -18.52
CA ALA A 11 4.18 -13.02 -19.27
C ALA A 11 5.67 -12.70 -19.44
N GLU A 12 6.25 -13.07 -20.58
CA GLU A 12 7.56 -12.57 -21.00
C GLU A 12 7.45 -11.08 -21.36
N MET A 13 8.09 -10.22 -20.58
CA MET A 13 8.41 -8.86 -21.01
C MET A 13 9.65 -8.92 -21.90
N VAL A 14 9.43 -9.02 -23.22
CA VAL A 14 10.49 -8.89 -24.23
C VAL A 14 10.93 -7.43 -24.30
N LEU A 15 12.13 -7.15 -23.79
CA LEU A 15 12.86 -5.90 -24.00
C LEU A 15 13.61 -6.01 -25.34
N GLU A 16 13.08 -5.38 -26.39
CA GLU A 16 13.82 -5.21 -27.63
C GLU A 16 14.95 -4.19 -27.46
N GLY A 17 16.14 -4.60 -27.90
CA GLY A 17 17.39 -3.85 -27.81
C GLY A 17 17.50 -2.70 -28.80
N LEU A 18 18.31 -1.72 -28.41
CA LEU A 18 18.83 -0.67 -29.29
C LEU A 18 20.33 -0.90 -29.52
N PRO A 19 20.85 -0.67 -30.74
CA PRO A 19 22.26 -0.88 -31.05
C PRO A 19 23.15 0.33 -30.70
N GLY A 20 24.26 0.05 -30.00
CA GLY A 20 25.63 0.15 -30.52
C GLY A 20 26.32 1.51 -30.74
N ASP A 21 27.44 1.68 -30.01
CA ASP A 21 28.72 2.37 -30.32
C ASP A 21 28.72 3.90 -30.53
N GLY A 22 29.61 4.76 -29.99
CA GLY A 22 30.93 4.79 -29.30
C GLY A 22 31.44 6.27 -29.45
N PRO A 23 32.70 6.70 -29.20
CA PRO A 23 33.81 6.17 -28.39
C PRO A 23 34.39 7.18 -27.36
N GLU A 24 35.41 6.68 -26.67
CA GLU A 24 36.44 7.20 -25.74
C GLU A 24 36.79 8.70 -25.70
N GLY A 25 37.14 9.16 -24.49
CA GLY A 25 38.20 10.14 -24.29
C GLY A 25 37.99 11.09 -23.12
N SER A 26 38.73 10.90 -22.01
CA SER A 26 39.65 11.89 -21.40
C SER A 26 39.94 11.58 -19.93
N ASP A 27 41.21 11.31 -19.67
CA ASP A 27 41.84 11.32 -18.34
C ASP A 27 41.72 12.70 -17.69
N SER A 28 41.34 12.76 -16.42
CA SER A 28 41.58 13.92 -15.54
C SER A 28 41.55 13.53 -14.06
N GLN A 29 42.74 13.59 -13.46
CA GLN A 29 43.14 14.00 -12.09
C GLN A 29 42.44 13.46 -10.82
N PRO A 30 43.21 13.25 -9.72
CA PRO A 30 42.68 12.85 -8.43
C PRO A 30 42.18 14.07 -7.66
N GLU A 31 40.92 14.04 -7.20
CA GLU A 31 40.38 15.01 -6.26
C GLU A 31 40.38 14.47 -4.82
N ASP A 32 40.57 15.43 -3.93
CA ASP A 32 40.80 15.37 -2.50
C ASP A 32 39.86 14.45 -1.71
N SER A 33 40.47 13.78 -0.73
CA SER A 33 39.78 13.07 0.34
C SER A 33 38.93 14.03 1.17
N GLN A 34 37.62 14.08 0.90
CA GLN A 34 36.65 14.65 1.81
C GLN A 34 36.16 13.58 2.79
N GLN A 35 36.22 13.92 4.07
CA GLN A 35 35.70 13.14 5.19
C GLN A 35 34.20 12.89 4.99
N LEU A 36 33.84 11.61 4.92
CA LEU A 36 32.46 11.15 5.07
C LEU A 36 32.06 11.33 6.53
N GLU A 37 31.24 12.34 6.80
CA GLU A 37 30.42 12.36 8.02
C GLU A 37 29.38 11.25 7.87
N GLU A 38 29.47 10.21 8.70
CA GLU A 38 28.44 9.18 8.85
C GLU A 38 27.17 9.84 9.40
N GLU A 39 26.28 10.27 8.50
CA GLU A 39 24.91 10.61 8.85
C GLU A 39 24.19 9.30 9.21
N SER A 40 23.91 9.11 10.50
CA SER A 40 23.24 7.92 10.99
C SER A 40 21.78 7.90 10.49
N ASP A 41 21.49 6.97 9.58
CA ASP A 41 20.14 6.58 9.22
C ASP A 41 19.46 5.98 10.45
N ASP A 42 18.70 6.80 11.19
CA ASP A 42 17.83 6.34 12.27
C ASP A 42 16.72 5.45 11.67
N GLU A 43 16.96 4.15 11.68
CA GLU A 43 16.00 3.11 11.30
C GLU A 43 14.86 3.08 12.33
N ILE A 44 13.68 3.58 11.95
CA ILE A 44 12.50 3.55 12.83
C ILE A 44 11.77 2.22 12.62
N PRO A 45 11.71 1.31 13.62
CA PRO A 45 10.92 0.10 13.52
C PRO A 45 9.43 0.46 13.42
N VAL A 46 8.78 -0.03 12.37
CA VAL A 46 7.39 0.31 11.96
C VAL A 46 6.32 -0.15 12.99
N GLN A 47 6.69 -0.84 14.06
CA GLN A 47 5.76 -1.45 15.01
C GLN A 47 5.36 -0.59 16.23
N ALA A 48 5.95 0.60 16.45
CA ALA A 48 5.84 1.31 17.73
C ALA A 48 4.76 2.42 17.84
N ALA A 49 3.85 2.59 16.88
CA ALA A 49 2.89 3.72 16.89
C ALA A 49 1.43 3.27 17.10
N GLN A 50 1.08 2.79 18.28
CA GLN A 50 -0.32 2.49 18.63
C GLN A 50 -0.66 2.86 20.09
N GLU A 51 -0.53 4.14 20.46
CA GLU A 51 -1.22 4.69 21.65
C GLU A 51 -2.43 5.52 21.22
N VAL A 52 -3.61 5.19 21.76
CA VAL A 52 -4.86 5.89 21.51
C VAL A 52 -5.10 6.92 22.62
N CYS A 53 -4.88 8.21 22.32
CA CYS A 53 -5.17 9.30 23.26
C CYS A 53 -6.68 9.59 23.32
N VAL A 54 -7.32 9.23 24.43
CA VAL A 54 -8.70 9.62 24.73
C VAL A 54 -8.70 11.05 25.30
N GLY A 55 -8.73 12.07 24.44
CA GLY A 55 -8.80 13.46 24.89
C GLY A 55 -8.46 14.55 23.86
N SER A 56 -7.99 14.17 22.67
CA SER A 56 -7.44 15.15 21.72
C SER A 56 -8.49 16.05 21.06
N SER A 57 -8.05 17.25 20.68
CA SER A 57 -8.84 18.22 19.91
C SER A 57 -9.21 17.67 18.53
N LYS A 58 -10.25 18.24 17.88
CA LYS A 58 -10.70 17.82 16.53
C LYS A 58 -9.57 17.73 15.48
N PRO A 59 -8.65 18.72 15.35
CA PRO A 59 -7.55 18.63 14.39
C PRO A 59 -6.54 17.52 14.73
N GLU A 60 -6.28 17.24 16.00
CA GLU A 60 -5.37 16.17 16.43
C GLU A 60 -5.95 14.79 16.11
N LYS A 61 -7.26 14.58 16.30
CA LYS A 61 -7.92 13.32 15.93
C LYS A 61 -7.84 13.04 14.43
N GLN A 62 -7.95 14.08 13.59
CA GLN A 62 -7.84 13.93 12.14
C GLN A 62 -6.41 13.59 11.72
N LYS A 63 -5.41 14.25 12.31
CA LYS A 63 -3.99 13.91 12.09
C LYS A 63 -3.69 12.47 12.47
N GLN A 64 -4.18 12.03 13.64
CA GLN A 64 -3.99 10.67 14.12
C GLN A 64 -4.59 9.64 13.17
N LEU A 65 -5.81 9.88 12.69
CA LEU A 65 -6.47 8.98 11.75
C LEU A 65 -5.65 8.80 10.47
N VAL A 66 -5.17 9.90 9.88
CA VAL A 66 -4.39 9.86 8.64
C VAL A 66 -3.03 9.19 8.85
N LEU A 67 -2.41 9.41 10.01
CA LEU A 67 -1.18 8.73 10.38
C LEU A 67 -1.39 7.21 10.43
N GLN A 68 -2.47 6.74 11.06
CA GLN A 68 -2.77 5.32 11.13
C GLN A 68 -3.08 4.71 9.76
N PHE A 69 -3.82 5.40 8.89
CA PHE A 69 -4.05 4.95 7.51
C PHE A 69 -2.73 4.89 6.72
N SER A 70 -1.85 5.86 6.94
CA SER A 70 -0.53 5.89 6.29
C SER A 70 0.35 4.73 6.74
N ALA A 71 0.41 4.45 8.05
CA ALA A 71 1.12 3.31 8.60
C ALA A 71 0.60 1.97 8.03
N ALA A 72 -0.73 1.81 7.95
CA ALA A 72 -1.35 0.63 7.35
C ALA A 72 -0.99 0.48 5.86
N ALA A 73 -1.05 1.57 5.09
CA ALA A 73 -0.70 1.54 3.66
C ALA A 73 0.78 1.21 3.44
N VAL A 74 1.69 1.74 4.27
CA VAL A 74 3.11 1.40 4.24
C VAL A 74 3.30 -0.09 4.51
N ALA A 75 2.71 -0.61 5.58
CA ALA A 75 2.81 -2.03 5.92
C ALA A 75 2.30 -2.93 4.78
N VAL A 76 1.12 -2.63 4.24
CA VAL A 76 0.52 -3.38 3.12
C VAL A 76 1.41 -3.40 1.88
N ILE A 77 1.95 -2.25 1.47
CA ILE A 77 2.81 -2.14 0.30
C ILE A 77 4.17 -2.82 0.54
N THR A 78 4.73 -2.67 1.74
CA THR A 78 5.99 -3.33 2.13
C THR A 78 5.84 -4.83 2.05
N THR A 79 4.79 -5.38 2.68
CA THR A 79 4.50 -6.81 2.65
C THR A 79 4.27 -7.29 1.21
N PHE A 80 3.59 -6.52 0.37
CA PHE A 80 3.41 -6.90 -1.03
C PHE A 80 4.75 -7.06 -1.76
N PHE A 81 5.66 -6.07 -1.65
CA PHE A 81 6.98 -6.19 -2.28
C PHE A 81 7.84 -7.27 -1.65
N ALA A 82 7.68 -7.50 -0.34
CA ALA A 82 8.46 -8.49 0.39
C ALA A 82 8.21 -9.94 -0.05
N ASN A 83 7.01 -10.22 -0.57
CA ASN A 83 6.59 -11.57 -0.93
C ASN A 83 6.73 -11.90 -2.42
N ASP A 84 7.31 -11.01 -3.21
CA ASP A 84 7.49 -11.23 -4.65
C ASP A 84 8.93 -10.90 -5.05
N ILE A 85 9.65 -11.95 -5.49
CA ILE A 85 11.06 -11.94 -5.88
C ILE A 85 11.36 -10.93 -7.00
N ASP A 86 10.37 -10.59 -7.83
CA ASP A 86 10.53 -9.60 -8.89
C ASP A 86 10.82 -8.19 -8.34
N PHE A 87 10.60 -7.96 -7.04
CA PHE A 87 10.81 -6.66 -6.40
C PHE A 87 12.13 -6.53 -5.63
N GLU A 88 12.99 -7.55 -5.58
CA GLU A 88 14.29 -7.48 -4.89
C GLU A 88 15.12 -6.25 -5.30
N ASP A 89 15.04 -5.85 -6.58
CA ASP A 89 15.58 -4.59 -7.08
C ASP A 89 14.62 -3.42 -6.79
N PRO A 90 15.04 -2.41 -5.99
CA PRO A 90 14.24 -1.23 -5.70
C PRO A 90 13.75 -0.48 -6.96
N SER A 91 14.46 -0.60 -8.09
CA SER A 91 14.03 -0.01 -9.35
C SER A 91 12.71 -0.62 -9.86
N GLN A 92 12.44 -1.89 -9.56
CA GLN A 92 11.19 -2.57 -9.92
C GLN A 92 10.03 -2.06 -9.08
N CYS A 93 10.23 -1.82 -7.77
CA CYS A 93 9.24 -1.16 -6.91
C CYS A 93 8.82 0.20 -7.48
N VAL A 94 9.80 1.01 -7.93
CA VAL A 94 9.56 2.32 -8.57
C VAL A 94 8.78 2.19 -9.87
N LYS A 95 9.18 1.25 -10.76
CA LYS A 95 8.50 0.98 -12.03
C LYS A 95 7.05 0.56 -11.80
N PHE A 96 6.83 -0.37 -10.88
CA PHE A 96 5.50 -0.82 -10.49
C PHE A 96 4.64 0.31 -9.96
N ALA A 97 5.16 1.13 -9.05
CA ALA A 97 4.42 2.28 -8.52
C ALA A 97 4.00 3.27 -9.62
N LYS A 98 4.89 3.56 -10.58
CA LYS A 98 4.55 4.39 -11.76
C LYS A 98 3.44 3.76 -12.61
N VAL A 99 3.48 2.46 -12.83
CA VAL A 99 2.43 1.73 -13.55
C VAL A 99 1.10 1.82 -12.79
N MET A 100 1.11 1.60 -11.48
CA MET A 100 -0.09 1.64 -10.64
C MET A 100 -0.73 3.03 -10.55
N LEU A 101 0.08 4.10 -10.58
CA LEU A 101 -0.40 5.48 -10.62
C LEU A 101 -0.96 5.87 -11.99
N LYS A 102 -0.45 5.28 -13.08
CA LYS A 102 -0.91 5.60 -14.44
C LYS A 102 -2.39 5.28 -14.58
N LYS A 103 -3.20 6.31 -14.88
CA LYS A 103 -4.68 6.22 -14.96
C LYS A 103 -5.33 5.64 -13.68
N SER A 104 -4.70 5.79 -12.52
CA SER A 104 -5.21 5.29 -11.23
C SER A 104 -5.52 3.79 -11.19
N ARG A 105 -4.66 2.96 -11.83
CA ARG A 105 -4.80 1.48 -11.84
C ARG A 105 -4.94 0.88 -10.45
N PHE A 106 -4.32 1.50 -9.45
CA PHE A 106 -4.39 1.08 -8.05
C PHE A 106 -5.80 1.12 -7.44
N LEU A 107 -6.81 1.60 -8.16
CA LEU A 107 -8.22 1.55 -7.71
C LEU A 107 -8.97 0.31 -8.21
N PHE A 108 -8.47 -0.41 -9.20
CA PHE A 108 -9.19 -1.51 -9.85
C PHE A 108 -8.67 -2.88 -9.41
N SER A 109 -9.56 -3.80 -9.07
CA SER A 109 -9.19 -5.18 -8.72
C SER A 109 -8.72 -6.00 -9.92
N GLN A 110 -9.32 -5.75 -11.09
CA GLN A 110 -8.93 -6.37 -12.35
C GLN A 110 -8.38 -5.28 -13.25
N ASN A 111 -7.05 -5.15 -13.29
CA ASN A 111 -6.35 -4.12 -14.07
C ASN A 111 -5.30 -4.70 -15.02
N ARG A 112 -5.41 -6.01 -15.35
CA ARG A 112 -4.53 -6.68 -16.32
C ARG A 112 -4.68 -6.02 -17.70
N GLY A 113 -3.54 -5.81 -18.38
CA GLY A 113 -3.50 -5.22 -19.72
C GLY A 113 -3.37 -3.69 -19.74
N MET A 114 -3.22 -3.15 -20.96
CA MET A 114 -2.96 -1.72 -21.18
C MET A 114 -4.22 -0.88 -21.42
N ASP A 115 -5.31 -1.52 -21.85
CA ASP A 115 -6.58 -0.86 -22.12
C ASP A 115 -7.40 -0.70 -20.83
N ASN A 116 -7.71 0.55 -20.47
CA ASN A 116 -8.50 0.84 -19.27
C ASN A 116 -10.00 0.55 -19.45
N LYS A 117 -10.46 0.24 -20.67
CA LYS A 117 -11.85 -0.14 -20.92
C LYS A 117 -12.20 -1.55 -20.43
N VAL A 118 -11.19 -2.41 -20.24
CA VAL A 118 -11.38 -3.78 -19.75
C VAL A 118 -11.14 -3.90 -18.24
N TRP A 119 -10.77 -2.81 -17.57
CA TRP A 119 -10.56 -2.84 -16.12
C TRP A 119 -11.89 -2.89 -15.38
N SER A 120 -11.93 -3.64 -14.28
CA SER A 120 -13.13 -3.82 -13.47
C SER A 120 -12.84 -3.81 -11.98
N GLY A 121 -13.90 -3.78 -11.17
CA GLY A 121 -13.78 -3.75 -9.70
C GLY A 121 -13.15 -2.46 -9.19
N LEU A 122 -13.68 -1.31 -9.63
CA LEU A 122 -13.30 -0.01 -9.11
C LEU A 122 -13.48 0.04 -7.57
N TRP A 123 -12.52 0.66 -6.88
CA TRP A 123 -12.38 0.73 -5.42
C TRP A 123 -12.01 -0.60 -4.72
N ARG A 124 -11.84 -1.69 -5.47
CA ARG A 124 -11.64 -3.05 -4.94
C ARG A 124 -10.21 -3.58 -5.15
N ALA A 125 -9.25 -2.71 -5.45
CA ALA A 125 -7.86 -3.11 -5.54
C ALA A 125 -7.30 -3.58 -4.18
N LEU A 126 -6.38 -4.54 -4.23
CA LEU A 126 -5.76 -5.18 -3.06
C LEU A 126 -5.27 -4.16 -2.01
N PHE A 127 -4.46 -3.18 -2.43
CA PHE A 127 -3.89 -2.19 -1.51
C PHE A 127 -4.94 -1.33 -0.82
N VAL A 128 -5.99 -0.94 -1.56
CA VAL A 128 -7.09 -0.13 -1.02
C VAL A 128 -7.88 -0.94 -0.01
N LEU A 129 -8.26 -2.18 -0.35
CA LEU A 129 -9.06 -3.03 0.51
C LEU A 129 -8.33 -3.42 1.79
N GLN A 130 -7.05 -3.80 1.73
CA GLN A 130 -6.27 -4.13 2.92
C GLN A 130 -6.04 -2.91 3.82
N THR A 131 -5.73 -1.76 3.23
CA THR A 131 -5.58 -0.51 3.99
C THR A 131 -6.91 -0.10 4.65
N PHE A 132 -8.03 -0.28 3.94
CA PHE A 132 -9.36 -0.02 4.48
C PHE A 132 -9.74 -1.01 5.58
N ALA A 133 -9.43 -2.30 5.41
CA ALA A 133 -9.68 -3.36 6.38
C ALA A 133 -9.00 -3.10 7.73
N HIS A 134 -7.78 -2.56 7.70
CA HIS A 134 -7.03 -2.21 8.91
C HIS A 134 -7.79 -1.21 9.81
N HIS A 135 -8.63 -0.35 9.21
CA HIS A 135 -9.46 0.62 9.94
C HIS A 135 -10.92 0.19 10.12
N PHE A 136 -11.39 -0.75 9.32
CA PHE A 136 -12.78 -1.21 9.36
C PHE A 136 -13.16 -1.80 10.73
N ASN A 137 -12.25 -2.54 11.37
CA ASN A 137 -12.45 -3.09 12.71
C ASN A 137 -12.57 -2.00 13.79
N PHE A 138 -11.79 -0.92 13.65
CA PHE A 138 -11.83 0.20 14.58
C PHE A 138 -13.18 0.93 14.50
N ILE A 139 -13.76 1.05 13.29
CA ILE A 139 -15.06 1.70 13.09
C ILE A 139 -16.20 0.80 13.58
N GLN A 140 -16.14 -0.52 13.36
CA GLN A 140 -17.19 -1.45 13.80
C GLN A 140 -17.28 -1.61 15.32
N GLY A 141 -16.16 -1.47 16.04
CA GLY A 141 -16.13 -1.58 17.50
C GLY A 141 -16.63 -0.34 18.26
N GLN A 142 -16.86 0.79 17.59
CA GLN A 142 -17.33 2.00 18.26
C GLN A 142 -18.83 1.93 18.60
N VAL A 143 -19.14 2.03 19.89
CA VAL A 143 -20.52 2.15 20.40
C VAL A 143 -21.17 3.41 19.83
N ARG A 144 -22.27 3.25 19.10
CA ARG A 144 -23.02 4.35 18.50
C ARG A 144 -23.55 5.29 19.59
N VAL A 145 -23.06 6.53 19.61
CA VAL A 145 -23.64 7.59 20.45
C VAL A 145 -24.81 8.22 19.67
N GLY A 146 -26.03 7.92 20.10
CA GLY A 146 -27.28 8.08 19.34
C GLY A 146 -27.67 9.48 18.82
N ASN A 147 -26.90 10.54 19.06
CA ASN A 147 -27.24 11.91 18.67
C ASN A 147 -26.30 12.56 17.63
N LEU A 148 -25.23 11.90 17.20
CA LEU A 148 -24.31 12.39 16.13
C LEU A 148 -24.51 11.64 14.79
N ASP A 149 -25.40 10.66 14.76
CA ASP A 149 -25.30 9.50 13.86
C ASP A 149 -26.06 9.66 12.53
N LYS A 150 -26.86 10.73 12.35
CA LYS A 150 -27.67 10.88 11.12
C LYS A 150 -26.85 11.29 9.90
N GLU A 151 -25.80 12.10 10.09
CA GLU A 151 -24.92 12.56 9.02
C GLU A 151 -23.67 11.65 8.88
N PHE A 152 -23.27 10.99 9.98
CA PHE A 152 -22.11 10.10 10.02
C PHE A 152 -22.37 8.67 9.53
N LYS A 153 -23.64 8.21 9.47
CA LYS A 153 -24.00 6.83 9.11
C LYS A 153 -23.50 6.36 7.75
N LEU A 154 -23.52 7.22 6.74
CA LEU A 154 -22.96 6.93 5.41
C LEU A 154 -21.58 7.59 5.22
N ALA A 155 -21.36 8.75 5.82
CA ALA A 155 -20.12 9.49 5.66
C ALA A 155 -18.91 8.74 6.25
N GLY A 156 -19.08 7.96 7.32
CA GLY A 156 -17.99 7.23 7.97
C GLY A 156 -17.28 6.23 7.06
N PRO A 157 -17.96 5.17 6.59
CA PRO A 157 -17.35 4.15 5.73
C PRO A 157 -16.86 4.71 4.39
N CYS A 158 -17.61 5.61 3.76
CA CYS A 158 -17.20 6.26 2.51
C CYS A 158 -15.95 7.14 2.71
N MET A 159 -15.88 7.89 3.82
CA MET A 159 -14.69 8.68 4.18
C MET A 159 -13.49 7.78 4.44
N ALA A 160 -13.67 6.68 5.16
CA ALA A 160 -12.60 5.73 5.45
C ALA A 160 -12.07 5.08 4.16
N LEU A 161 -12.94 4.70 3.23
CA LEU A 161 -12.53 4.19 1.91
C LEU A 161 -11.81 5.27 1.07
N ALA A 162 -12.30 6.52 1.08
CA ALA A 162 -11.67 7.64 0.39
C ALA A 162 -10.28 7.95 0.97
N LEU A 163 -10.14 7.87 2.30
CA LEU A 163 -8.85 8.00 2.99
C LEU A 163 -7.90 6.87 2.59
N ALA A 164 -8.36 5.62 2.58
CA ALA A 164 -7.57 4.47 2.11
C ALA A 164 -7.05 4.68 0.68
N CYS A 165 -7.93 5.11 -0.25
CA CYS A 165 -7.52 5.45 -1.61
C CYS A 165 -6.47 6.57 -1.65
N THR A 166 -6.65 7.60 -0.81
CA THR A 166 -5.74 8.74 -0.73
C THR A 166 -4.35 8.33 -0.24
N VAL A 167 -4.27 7.57 0.85
CA VAL A 167 -2.98 7.15 1.41
C VAL A 167 -2.26 6.17 0.47
N VAL A 168 -2.97 5.23 -0.17
CA VAL A 168 -2.37 4.30 -1.14
C VAL A 168 -1.80 5.07 -2.33
N CYS A 169 -2.58 6.01 -2.88
CA CYS A 169 -2.12 6.91 -3.95
C CYS A 169 -0.85 7.68 -3.52
N ARG A 170 -0.86 8.24 -2.30
CA ARG A 170 0.27 9.00 -1.77
C ARG A 170 1.51 8.13 -1.58
N MET A 171 1.36 6.93 -1.02
CA MET A 171 2.47 6.00 -0.84
C MET A 171 3.06 5.58 -2.18
N LEU A 172 2.23 5.21 -3.16
CA LEU A 172 2.71 4.90 -4.51
C LEU A 172 3.44 6.10 -5.15
N MET A 173 2.96 7.34 -4.96
CA MET A 173 3.66 8.53 -5.44
C MET A 173 5.04 8.68 -4.80
N LEU A 174 5.14 8.49 -3.48
CA LEU A 174 6.41 8.59 -2.75
C LEU A 174 7.40 7.52 -3.24
N VAL A 175 6.95 6.29 -3.46
CA VAL A 175 7.76 5.21 -4.03
C VAL A 175 8.19 5.56 -5.47
N SER A 176 7.26 6.02 -6.31
CA SER A 176 7.57 6.37 -7.71
C SER A 176 8.59 7.51 -7.86
N ASN A 177 8.64 8.40 -6.87
CA ASN A 177 9.55 9.54 -6.81
C ASN A 177 10.82 9.24 -6.01
N LYS A 178 11.02 7.98 -5.57
CA LYS A 178 12.16 7.55 -4.75
C LYS A 178 12.25 8.27 -3.39
N HIS A 179 11.14 8.82 -2.90
CA HIS A 179 11.05 9.39 -1.55
C HIS A 179 10.78 8.32 -0.49
N ILE A 180 10.36 7.12 -0.88
CA ILE A 180 10.36 5.95 -0.02
C ILE A 180 11.05 4.85 -0.82
N THR A 181 11.93 4.11 -0.18
CA THR A 181 12.58 2.94 -0.78
C THR A 181 12.37 1.74 0.12
N PHE A 182 12.29 0.56 -0.50
CA PHE A 182 12.21 -0.71 0.21
C PHE A 182 13.50 -1.46 -0.07
N LYS A 183 14.13 -1.98 0.98
CA LYS A 183 15.38 -2.73 0.88
C LYS A 183 15.16 -4.08 1.55
N SER A 184 15.49 -5.15 0.84
CA SER A 184 15.65 -6.47 1.44
C SER A 184 17.03 -6.54 2.10
N SER A 185 17.12 -7.03 3.34
CA SER A 185 18.39 -7.42 3.95
C SER A 185 18.80 -8.79 3.41
N ASN A 186 20.03 -8.91 2.90
CA ASN A 186 20.54 -10.14 2.27
C ASN A 186 20.57 -11.37 3.21
N SER A 187 20.44 -11.20 4.53
CA SER A 187 20.57 -12.29 5.51
C SER A 187 19.26 -12.90 5.97
N ASP A 188 18.16 -12.14 6.04
CA ASP A 188 17.01 -12.54 6.86
C ASP A 188 15.64 -12.42 6.17
N ASN A 189 15.59 -12.14 4.86
CA ASN A 189 14.35 -11.79 4.15
C ASN A 189 13.58 -10.64 4.84
N ILE A 190 14.26 -9.84 5.65
CA ILE A 190 13.67 -8.68 6.33
C ILE A 190 13.64 -7.54 5.33
N TRP A 191 12.44 -7.01 5.11
CA TRP A 191 12.22 -5.85 4.28
C TRP A 191 12.09 -4.60 5.15
N THR A 192 13.04 -3.69 5.02
CA THR A 192 13.00 -2.39 5.69
C THR A 192 12.47 -1.35 4.73
N THR A 193 11.50 -0.55 5.21
CA THR A 193 11.07 0.67 4.52
C THR A 193 11.95 1.83 4.98
N VAL A 194 12.70 2.41 4.06
CA VAL A 194 13.49 3.62 4.33
C VAL A 194 12.66 4.84 3.95
N ILE A 195 12.26 5.60 4.98
CA ILE A 195 11.55 6.87 4.85
C ILE A 195 12.52 7.98 5.27
N PRO A 196 13.07 8.78 4.34
CA PRO A 196 13.96 9.87 4.69
C PRO A 196 13.20 10.90 5.55
N LYS A 197 13.91 11.55 6.46
CA LYS A 197 13.33 12.65 7.25
C LYS A 197 12.95 13.80 6.32
N GLY A 198 11.79 14.42 6.53
CA GLY A 198 11.39 15.58 5.75
C GLY A 198 9.92 15.98 5.89
N ASN A 199 9.61 17.22 5.51
CA ASN A 199 8.26 17.79 5.67
C ASN A 199 7.28 17.26 4.60
N GLN A 200 7.76 16.54 3.58
CA GLN A 200 6.92 15.99 2.51
C GLN A 200 5.88 14.95 2.98
N TYR A 201 6.01 14.46 4.21
CA TYR A 201 5.07 13.53 4.85
C TYR A 201 4.09 14.24 5.79
N GLU A 202 4.22 15.56 5.98
CA GLU A 202 3.34 16.30 6.88
C GLU A 202 1.89 16.29 6.37
N PHE A 203 0.97 16.07 7.31
CA PHE A 203 -0.45 16.21 7.03
C PHE A 203 -0.81 17.69 6.86
N ASN A 204 -0.95 18.13 5.62
CA ASN A 204 -1.56 19.40 5.27
C ASN A 204 -3.00 19.19 4.76
N GLU A 205 -3.98 19.81 5.43
CA GLU A 205 -5.39 19.77 5.03
C GLU A 205 -5.61 20.21 3.58
N THR A 206 -4.85 21.18 3.08
CA THR A 206 -4.96 21.65 1.69
C THR A 206 -4.64 20.54 0.70
N ILE A 207 -3.59 19.75 0.97
CA ILE A 207 -3.14 18.67 0.07
C ILE A 207 -4.02 17.44 0.29
N TRP A 208 -4.05 16.93 1.51
CA TRP A 208 -4.76 15.70 1.85
C TRP A 208 -6.27 15.83 1.72
N GLY A 209 -6.85 16.93 2.21
CA GLY A 209 -8.29 17.16 2.13
C GLY A 209 -8.77 17.27 0.68
N THR A 210 -7.98 17.88 -0.21
CA THR A 210 -8.30 17.96 -1.64
C THR A 210 -8.21 16.58 -2.31
N SER A 211 -7.15 15.82 -2.05
CA SER A 211 -7.02 14.46 -2.58
C SER A 211 -8.12 13.51 -2.07
N THR A 212 -8.47 13.58 -0.79
CA THR A 212 -9.54 12.76 -0.22
C THR A 212 -10.91 13.12 -0.77
N ARG A 213 -11.25 14.41 -0.92
CA ARG A 213 -12.50 14.84 -1.56
C ARG A 213 -12.64 14.29 -2.98
N ARG A 214 -11.54 14.27 -3.75
CA ARG A 214 -11.52 13.72 -5.13
C ARG A 214 -11.99 12.27 -5.23
N TYR A 215 -11.74 11.45 -4.20
CA TYR A 215 -12.22 10.07 -4.13
C TYR A 215 -13.57 9.96 -3.42
N LEU A 216 -13.83 10.81 -2.43
CA LEU A 216 -15.05 10.76 -1.63
C LEU A 216 -16.31 11.00 -2.47
N ASP A 217 -16.30 11.98 -3.36
CA ASP A 217 -17.47 12.33 -4.17
C ASP A 217 -17.96 11.13 -5.01
N PRO A 218 -17.13 10.48 -5.85
CA PRO A 218 -17.58 9.30 -6.60
C PRO A 218 -17.87 8.08 -5.72
N ILE A 219 -17.27 7.97 -4.53
CA ILE A 219 -17.60 6.88 -3.57
C ILE A 219 -19.01 7.09 -2.98
N LYS A 220 -19.43 8.33 -2.72
CA LYS A 220 -20.77 8.64 -2.21
C LYS A 220 -21.87 8.34 -3.23
N GLU A 221 -21.55 8.39 -4.52
CA GLU A 221 -22.45 8.07 -5.62
C GLU A 221 -22.53 6.56 -5.91
N LEU A 222 -21.82 5.71 -5.15
CA LEU A 222 -21.97 4.27 -5.27
C LEU A 222 -23.36 3.83 -4.80
N THR A 223 -23.95 2.87 -5.51
CA THR A 223 -25.15 2.19 -5.01
C THR A 223 -24.81 1.34 -3.79
N ASP A 224 -25.82 1.08 -2.95
CA ASP A 224 -25.65 0.26 -1.75
C ASP A 224 -25.11 -1.14 -2.07
N GLU A 225 -25.51 -1.73 -3.21
CA GLU A 225 -25.03 -3.04 -3.66
C GLU A 225 -23.54 -2.99 -4.00
N ASN A 226 -23.10 -1.96 -4.74
CA ASN A 226 -21.70 -1.81 -5.11
C ASN A 226 -20.82 -1.54 -3.88
N PHE A 227 -21.30 -0.72 -2.95
CA PHE A 227 -20.59 -0.48 -1.70
C PHE A 227 -20.54 -1.73 -0.81
N THR A 228 -21.63 -2.51 -0.78
CA THR A 228 -21.67 -3.80 -0.07
C THR A 228 -20.61 -4.76 -0.60
N LEU A 229 -20.41 -4.84 -1.92
CA LEU A 229 -19.34 -5.67 -2.51
C LEU A 229 -17.93 -5.23 -2.06
N VAL A 230 -17.68 -3.92 -1.92
CA VAL A 230 -16.41 -3.39 -1.38
C VAL A 230 -16.22 -3.84 0.07
N VAL A 231 -17.28 -3.75 0.89
CA VAL A 231 -17.24 -4.16 2.30
C VAL A 231 -17.04 -5.67 2.43
N GLU A 232 -17.76 -6.48 1.66
CA GLU A 232 -17.61 -7.95 1.67
C GLU A 232 -16.20 -8.39 1.29
N ASP A 233 -15.60 -7.76 0.27
CA ASP A 233 -14.21 -8.02 -0.08
C ASP A 233 -13.24 -7.57 1.01
N THR A 234 -13.47 -6.41 1.61
CA THR A 234 -12.66 -5.89 2.73
C THR A 234 -12.66 -6.86 3.91
N GLN A 235 -13.81 -7.46 4.24
CA GLN A 235 -13.94 -8.42 5.34
C GLN A 235 -13.11 -9.69 5.16
N LYS A 236 -12.74 -10.06 3.92
CA LYS A 236 -11.86 -11.22 3.66
C LYS A 236 -10.47 -11.01 4.29
N TYR A 237 -9.98 -9.78 4.32
CA TYR A 237 -8.69 -9.44 4.91
C TYR A 237 -8.74 -9.32 6.43
N VAL A 238 -9.90 -8.96 7.00
CA VAL A 238 -10.11 -8.94 8.46
C VAL A 238 -10.12 -10.36 9.04
N LYS A 239 -10.87 -11.27 8.42
CA LYS A 239 -11.05 -12.63 8.95
C LYS A 239 -9.76 -13.45 8.94
N LYS A 240 -8.92 -13.26 7.91
CA LYS A 240 -7.64 -13.97 7.77
C LYS A 240 -6.67 -13.61 8.91
N ALA A 241 -6.63 -12.35 9.32
CA ALA A 241 -5.77 -11.89 10.43
C ALA A 241 -6.13 -12.54 11.78
N SER A 242 -7.41 -12.90 11.99
CA SER A 242 -7.86 -13.51 13.26
C SER A 242 -7.48 -15.00 13.38
N LEU A 243 -7.24 -15.71 12.27
CA LEU A 243 -6.92 -17.14 12.31
C LEU A 243 -5.44 -17.39 12.63
N THR A 244 -4.55 -16.48 12.24
CA THR A 244 -3.10 -16.61 12.47
C THR A 244 -2.72 -16.43 13.94
N VAL A 245 -3.49 -15.66 14.73
CA VAL A 245 -3.17 -15.37 16.14
C VAL A 245 -3.60 -16.48 17.10
N SER A 246 -4.57 -17.33 16.73
CA SER A 246 -5.08 -18.41 17.60
C SER A 246 -4.31 -19.74 17.51
N SER A 247 -3.28 -19.84 16.65
CA SER A 247 -2.52 -21.08 16.42
C SER A 247 -1.10 -21.04 17.00
N VAL A 248 -0.93 -20.47 18.19
CA VAL A 248 0.30 -20.63 19.00
C VAL A 248 0.00 -21.65 20.09
N GLY A 249 0.03 -22.92 19.71
CA GLY A 249 -0.25 -24.01 20.64
C GLY A 249 -0.38 -25.38 20.01
N SER A 250 0.65 -25.86 19.31
CA SER A 250 1.12 -27.26 19.30
C SER A 250 2.02 -27.48 18.09
N GLY A 251 3.24 -27.95 18.35
CA GLY A 251 4.29 -28.12 17.36
C GLY A 251 3.91 -29.03 16.19
N GLY A 252 4.23 -28.56 15.00
CA GLY A 252 4.24 -29.28 13.74
C GLY A 252 4.91 -28.38 12.73
N GLU A 253 6.11 -28.75 12.31
CA GLU A 253 6.85 -28.09 11.23
C GLU A 253 6.04 -28.22 9.95
N ASP A 254 5.34 -27.17 9.51
CA ASP A 254 4.74 -27.12 8.17
C ASP A 254 4.72 -25.68 7.65
N SER A 255 5.30 -25.52 6.46
CA SER A 255 5.60 -24.29 5.74
C SER A 255 4.36 -23.68 5.06
N GLU A 256 3.36 -23.23 5.84
CA GLU A 256 2.11 -22.66 5.29
C GLU A 256 2.23 -21.18 4.87
N TYR A 257 3.38 -20.53 5.09
CA TYR A 257 3.52 -19.10 4.77
C TYR A 257 3.70 -18.79 3.28
N ASP A 258 4.15 -19.75 2.46
CA ASP A 258 4.39 -19.52 1.03
C ASP A 258 3.09 -19.36 0.21
N ASP A 259 1.94 -19.81 0.73
CA ASP A 259 0.64 -19.73 0.01
C ASP A 259 -0.15 -18.45 0.35
N LEU A 260 0.38 -17.57 1.23
CA LEU A 260 -0.29 -16.31 1.57
C LEU A 260 -0.25 -15.28 0.42
N PHE A 261 0.69 -15.45 -0.52
CA PHE A 261 0.98 -14.52 -1.61
C PHE A 261 1.15 -15.21 -2.98
N ALA A 262 0.92 -16.53 -3.06
CA ALA A 262 0.90 -17.27 -4.32
C ALA A 262 -0.37 -16.93 -5.12
N PHE A 263 -0.34 -15.84 -5.88
CA PHE A 263 -1.39 -15.50 -6.82
C PHE A 263 -1.08 -16.11 -8.20
N CYS A 264 -1.85 -17.13 -8.61
CA CYS A 264 -1.94 -17.58 -10.01
C CYS A 264 -2.83 -16.63 -10.84
#